data_AF-A0A6J1RCT2-F1
#
_entry.id   AF-A0A6J1RCT2-F1
#
_cell.length_a   1.000
_cell.length_b   1.000
_cell.length_c   1.000
_cell.angle_alpha   90.00
_cell.angle_beta   90.00
_cell.angle_gamma   90.00
#
_symmetry.space_group_name_H-M   'P 1'
#
loop_
_entity.id
_entity.type
_entity.pdbx_description
1 polymer ?
#
loop_
_entity_poly.entity_id
_entity_poly.type
_entity_poly.pdbx_seq_one_letter_code
_entity_poly.pdbx_strand_id
1 'polypeptide(L)'
;IPVTYPTTAPEIALPELDGKTAKMYRGGKICLTDHFKPLWARNVPKFGIAHAMALGLGPWLAVEIPDLIEKGIVVHKDEEKKT
;
A
#
# COMPACT_ATOMS: atom_id res chain seq x y z
N ILE A 1 -7.87 9.56 -7.82
CA ILE A 1 -6.84 10.61 -7.68
C ILE A 1 -7.50 11.84 -7.04
N PRO A 2 -6.94 12.42 -5.97
CA PRO A 2 -7.55 13.59 -5.31
C PRO A 2 -7.44 14.85 -6.18
N VAL A 3 -8.38 15.79 -6.01
CA VAL A 3 -8.37 17.09 -6.72
C VAL A 3 -7.10 17.90 -6.40
N THR A 4 -6.52 17.68 -5.23
CA THR A 4 -5.28 18.32 -4.76
C THR A 4 -4.01 17.61 -5.24
N TYR A 5 -4.09 16.60 -6.10
CA TYR A 5 -2.91 15.95 -6.68
C TYR A 5 -2.18 16.91 -7.64
N PRO A 6 -0.83 16.97 -7.65
CA PRO A 6 0.13 16.12 -6.91
C PRO A 6 0.50 16.62 -5.51
N THR A 7 -0.05 17.75 -5.05
CA THR A 7 0.21 18.29 -3.71
C THR A 7 -0.16 17.29 -2.61
N THR A 8 -1.26 16.58 -2.77
CA THR A 8 -1.62 15.44 -1.92
C THR A 8 -1.33 14.13 -2.64
N ALA A 9 -0.62 13.21 -1.97
CA ALA A 9 -0.40 11.86 -2.48
C ALA A 9 -1.73 11.11 -2.66
N PRO A 10 -1.86 10.26 -3.69
CA PRO A 10 -3.04 9.42 -3.83
C PRO A 10 -3.09 8.35 -2.73
N GLU A 11 -4.29 8.03 -2.26
CA GLU A 11 -4.50 6.90 -1.36
C GLU A 11 -4.55 5.59 -2.17
N ILE A 12 -3.71 4.63 -1.79
CA ILE A 12 -3.67 3.30 -2.42
C ILE A 12 -4.54 2.36 -1.58
N ALA A 13 -5.45 1.65 -2.26
CA ALA A 13 -6.35 0.70 -1.61
C ALA A 13 -6.18 -0.70 -2.20
N LEU A 14 -6.16 -1.71 -1.32
CA LEU A 14 -6.15 -3.14 -1.61
C LEU A 14 -7.34 -3.81 -0.90
N PRO A 15 -8.55 -3.77 -1.47
CA PRO A 15 -9.76 -4.27 -0.82
C PRO A 15 -9.70 -5.76 -0.40
N GLU A 16 -8.97 -6.58 -1.16
CA GLU A 16 -8.80 -8.01 -0.90
C GLU A 16 -8.06 -8.31 0.42
N LEU A 17 -7.34 -7.32 0.95
CA LEU A 17 -6.56 -7.40 2.19
C LEU A 17 -7.28 -6.76 3.38
N ASP A 18 -8.51 -6.25 3.21
CA ASP A 18 -9.20 -5.47 4.25
C ASP A 18 -9.53 -6.33 5.47
N GLY A 19 -9.17 -5.83 6.66
CA GLY A 19 -9.29 -6.55 7.93
C GLY A 19 -8.29 -7.69 8.13
N LYS A 20 -7.38 -7.97 7.19
CA LYS A 20 -6.39 -9.05 7.30
C LYS A 20 -5.07 -8.61 7.94
N THR A 21 -4.78 -7.31 7.96
CA THR A 21 -3.61 -6.72 8.64
C THR A 21 -4.01 -5.49 9.47
N ALA A 22 -3.27 -5.23 10.55
CA ALA A 22 -3.38 -4.03 11.37
C ALA A 22 -2.83 -2.77 10.69
N LYS A 23 -2.00 -2.88 9.64
CA LYS A 23 -1.44 -1.74 8.88
C LYS A 23 -2.35 -1.31 7.73
N MET A 24 -3.63 -1.24 8.02
CA MET A 24 -4.66 -0.88 7.05
C MET A 24 -5.76 -0.04 7.70
N TYR A 25 -6.19 0.99 6.99
CA TYR A 25 -7.36 1.78 7.34
C TYR A 25 -8.61 1.19 6.69
N ARG A 26 -9.77 1.56 7.23
CA ARG A 26 -11.10 1.13 6.76
C ARG A 26 -11.24 1.25 5.24
N GLY A 27 -11.75 0.20 4.61
CA GLY A 27 -12.11 0.21 3.19
C GLY A 27 -10.92 -0.01 2.27
N GLY A 28 -9.94 -0.83 2.67
CA GLY A 28 -8.88 -1.21 1.74
C GLY A 28 -7.61 -0.36 1.84
N LYS A 29 -7.59 0.77 2.55
CA LYS A 29 -6.52 1.77 2.38
C LYS A 29 -5.26 1.39 3.15
N ILE A 30 -4.12 1.35 2.48
CA ILE A 30 -2.86 0.98 3.14
C ILE A 30 -2.42 2.07 4.14
N CYS A 31 -1.98 1.66 5.32
CA CYS A 31 -1.34 2.57 6.27
C CYS A 31 0.10 2.86 5.83
N LEU A 32 0.30 4.00 5.16
CA LEU A 32 1.65 4.47 4.84
C LEU A 32 2.40 4.85 6.13
N THR A 33 3.71 4.72 6.10
CA THR A 33 4.58 5.09 7.24
C THR A 33 4.53 6.60 7.50
N ASP A 34 4.75 7.00 8.75
CA ASP A 34 4.80 8.42 9.12
C ASP A 34 5.89 9.19 8.35
N HIS A 35 6.93 8.49 7.88
CA HIS A 35 8.01 9.04 7.05
C HIS A 35 7.57 9.39 5.62
N PHE A 36 6.49 8.78 5.10
CA PHE A 36 6.06 8.97 3.71
C PHE A 36 5.49 10.37 3.48
N LYS A 37 4.65 10.89 4.41
CA LYS A 37 4.00 12.21 4.22
C LYS A 37 5.03 13.35 4.14
N PRO A 38 6.02 13.46 5.05
CA PRO A 38 7.09 14.47 4.92
C PRO A 38 7.94 14.29 3.67
N LEU A 39 8.24 13.05 3.28
CA LEU A 39 9.01 12.75 2.07
C LEU A 39 8.27 13.21 0.81
N TRP A 40 6.96 12.95 0.71
CA TRP A 40 6.13 13.42 -0.39
C TRP A 40 6.10 14.94 -0.44
N ALA A 41 5.78 15.59 0.68
CA ALA A 41 5.65 17.04 0.77
C ALA A 41 6.92 17.79 0.32
N ARG A 42 8.11 17.27 0.64
CA ARG A 42 9.40 17.86 0.23
C ARG A 42 9.70 17.73 -1.27
N ASN A 43 9.05 16.80 -1.97
CA ASN A 43 9.33 16.49 -3.37
C ASN A 43 8.18 16.83 -4.33
N VAL A 44 7.06 17.35 -3.83
CA VAL A 44 6.04 17.96 -4.69
C VAL A 44 6.65 19.16 -5.44
N PRO A 45 6.38 19.35 -6.75
CA PRO A 45 5.48 18.57 -7.62
C PRO A 45 6.19 17.50 -8.47
N LYS A 46 7.44 17.13 -8.15
CA LYS A 46 8.24 16.17 -8.94
C LYS A 46 7.75 14.73 -8.78
N PHE A 47 7.17 14.40 -7.63
CA PHE A 47 6.63 13.07 -7.36
C PHE A 47 5.28 12.86 -8.03
N GLY A 48 5.02 11.61 -8.39
CA GLY A 48 3.79 11.20 -9.06
C GLY A 48 3.42 9.75 -8.77
N ILE A 49 2.53 9.16 -9.58
CA ILE A 49 1.97 7.82 -9.33
C ILE A 49 3.07 6.75 -9.20
N ALA A 50 4.07 6.76 -10.08
CA ALA A 50 5.18 5.81 -10.02
C ALA A 50 5.94 5.90 -8.67
N HIS A 51 6.15 7.12 -8.16
CA HIS A 51 6.77 7.34 -6.86
C HIS A 51 5.87 6.89 -5.70
N ALA A 52 4.55 7.08 -5.80
CA ALA A 52 3.61 6.58 -4.81
C ALA A 52 3.61 5.04 -4.74
N MET A 53 3.72 4.36 -5.89
CA MET A 53 3.85 2.91 -5.94
C MET A 53 5.20 2.44 -5.38
N ALA A 54 6.31 3.04 -5.82
CA ALA A 54 7.64 2.60 -5.43
C ALA A 54 7.99 2.90 -3.96
N LEU A 55 7.57 4.05 -3.43
CA LEU A 55 7.94 4.52 -2.09
C LEU A 55 6.84 4.28 -1.04
N GLY A 56 5.58 4.12 -1.48
CA GLY A 56 4.45 3.85 -0.59
C GLY A 56 4.08 2.36 -0.58
N LEU A 57 3.59 1.87 -1.72
CA LEU A 57 3.10 0.49 -1.84
C LEU A 57 4.21 -0.55 -1.73
N GLY A 58 5.36 -0.35 -2.37
CA GLY A 58 6.47 -1.32 -2.37
C GLY A 58 6.95 -1.68 -0.96
N PRO A 59 7.36 -0.70 -0.13
CA PRO A 59 7.78 -0.95 1.24
C PRO A 59 6.67 -1.55 2.11
N TRP A 60 5.41 -1.17 1.88
CA TRP A 60 4.27 -1.74 2.60
C TRP A 60 4.10 -3.23 2.28
N LEU A 61 4.14 -3.62 0.98
CA LEU A 61 4.06 -5.01 0.57
C LEU A 61 5.21 -5.85 1.14
N ALA A 62 6.42 -5.28 1.18
CA ALA A 62 7.60 -5.97 1.70
C ALA A 62 7.49 -6.33 3.20
N VAL A 63 6.68 -5.60 3.97
CA VAL A 63 6.47 -5.86 5.40
C VAL A 63 5.21 -6.69 5.64
N GLU A 64 4.10 -6.36 4.99
CA GLU A 64 2.81 -6.94 5.30
C GLU A 64 2.56 -8.28 4.60
N ILE A 65 3.05 -8.47 3.37
CA ILE A 65 2.81 -9.72 2.63
C ILE A 65 3.47 -10.92 3.30
N PRO A 66 4.73 -10.86 3.78
CA PRO A 66 5.34 -11.99 4.51
C PRO A 66 4.55 -12.40 5.75
N ASP A 67 4.08 -11.44 6.56
CA ASP A 67 3.26 -11.70 7.76
C ASP A 67 1.92 -12.37 7.40
N LEU A 68 1.27 -11.92 6.31
CA LEU A 68 0.03 -12.52 5.83
C LEU A 68 0.21 -13.95 5.28
N ILE A 69 1.35 -14.23 4.65
CA ILE A 69 1.71 -15.57 4.16
C ILE A 69 2.01 -16.49 5.35
N GLU A 70 2.78 -16.03 6.34
CA GLU A 70 3.13 -16.82 7.54
C GLU A 70 1.87 -17.19 8.37
N LYS A 71 0.88 -16.30 8.41
CA LYS A 71 -0.44 -16.56 9.03
C LYS A 71 -1.36 -17.45 8.17
N GLY A 72 -0.96 -17.80 6.95
CA GLY A 72 -1.77 -18.58 6.01
C GLY A 72 -3.02 -17.86 5.51
N ILE A 73 -3.09 -16.52 5.63
CA ILE A 73 -4.25 -15.71 5.20
C ILE A 73 -4.18 -15.45 3.69
N VAL A 74 -2.98 -15.35 3.15
CA VAL A 74 -2.71 -15.13 1.72
C VAL A 74 -1.88 -16.29 1.19
N VAL A 75 -2.30 -16.83 0.04
CA VAL A 75 -1.61 -17.91 -0.68
C VAL A 75 -1.25 -17.40 -2.08
N HIS A 76 -0.19 -17.92 -2.67
CA HIS A 76 0.17 -17.55 -4.02
C HIS A 76 -0.90 -18.00 -5.02
N LYS A 77 -1.28 -17.12 -5.96
CA LYS A 77 -2.37 -17.35 -6.91
C LYS A 77 -2.23 -18.65 -7.74
N ASP A 78 -0.99 -19.08 -7.99
CA ASP A 78 -0.73 -20.32 -8.75
C ASP A 78 -0.93 -21.60 -7.92
N GLU A 79 -0.89 -21.50 -6.59
CA GLU A 79 -1.19 -22.62 -5.70
C GLU A 79 -2.70 -22.78 -5.51
N GLU A 80 -3.44 -21.66 -5.51
CA GLU A 80 -4.91 -21.63 -5.43
C GLU A 80 -5.58 -22.37 -6.60
N LYS A 81 -4.96 -22.39 -7.79
CA LYS A 81 -5.49 -23.10 -8.98
C LYS A 81 -5.25 -24.61 -9.01
N LYS A 82 -4.44 -25.16 -8.09
CA LYS A 82 -4.10 -26.60 -8.08
C LYS A 82 -5.06 -27.46 -7.25
N THR A 83 -6.07 -26.85 -6.63
CA THR A 83 -7.11 -27.51 -5.82
C THR A 83 -8.45 -27.36 -6.51
#